data_AF-A0AAD9U8M4-F1
#
_entry.id   AF-A0AAD9U8M4-F1
#
_cell.length_a   1.000
_cell.length_b   1.000
_cell.length_c   1.000
_cell.angle_alpha   90.00
_cell.angle_beta   90.00
_cell.angle_gamma   90.00
#
_symmetry.space_group_name_H-M   'P 1'
#
loop_
_entity.id
_entity.type
_entity.pdbx_description
1 polymer ?
#
loop_
_entity_poly.entity_id
_entity_poly.type
_entity_poly.pdbx_seq_one_letter_code
_entity_poly.pdbx_strand_id
1 'polypeptide(L)'
;MGKLKNGVYWHVKFFVKEHRCCDSGNYNIDFKRVSSYVIGELFARKVIDPKHIIRPKDIVFEMKDLHGITLSYNKVYRSKDRALHKACGDPSESFKMLSIFFYMLEQSNPRTTTKIETDSQTGLLMDSWHLGLM
;
A
#
# COMPACT_ATOMS: atom_id res chain seq x y z
N MET A 1 -31.07 -21.72 -6.88
CA MET A 1 -31.95 -20.64 -6.39
C MET A 1 -31.42 -20.22 -5.02
N GLY A 2 -30.88 -19.00 -4.88
CA GLY A 2 -30.33 -18.54 -3.60
C GLY A 2 -31.46 -18.11 -2.67
N LYS A 3 -31.44 -18.56 -1.41
CA LYS A 3 -32.49 -18.24 -0.42
C LYS A 3 -32.00 -17.10 0.47
N LEU A 4 -32.74 -16.00 0.55
CA LEU A 4 -32.46 -14.96 1.54
C LEU A 4 -32.97 -15.42 2.92
N LYS A 5 -32.41 -14.85 3.99
CA LYS A 5 -32.68 -15.24 5.39
C LYS A 5 -34.17 -15.19 5.77
N ASN A 6 -35.01 -14.50 5.00
CA ASN A 6 -36.42 -14.27 5.29
C ASN A 6 -37.36 -15.13 4.42
N GLY A 7 -36.86 -16.18 3.77
CA GLY A 7 -37.67 -17.06 2.91
C GLY A 7 -38.03 -16.46 1.55
N VAL A 8 -37.59 -15.23 1.26
CA VAL A 8 -37.73 -14.59 -0.04
C VAL A 8 -36.71 -15.18 -1.01
N TYR A 9 -37.19 -15.70 -2.13
CA TYR A 9 -36.36 -16.16 -3.23
C TYR A 9 -35.99 -14.98 -4.13
N TRP A 10 -34.74 -14.91 -4.56
CA TRP A 10 -34.33 -13.98 -5.61
C TRP A 10 -34.01 -14.76 -6.89
N HIS A 11 -34.33 -14.14 -8.03
CA HIS A 11 -33.98 -14.63 -9.36
C HIS A 11 -33.24 -13.52 -10.10
N VAL A 12 -32.17 -13.88 -10.82
CA VAL A 12 -31.43 -12.94 -11.67
C VAL A 12 -32.27 -12.68 -12.91
N LYS A 13 -32.67 -11.43 -13.15
CA LYS A 13 -33.47 -11.05 -14.34
C LYS A 13 -32.62 -10.93 -15.61
N PHE A 14 -31.39 -10.47 -15.47
CA PHE A 14 -30.42 -10.42 -16.55
C PHE A 14 -29.02 -10.49 -15.97
N PHE A 15 -28.14 -11.24 -16.62
CA PHE A 15 -26.73 -11.33 -16.27
C PHE A 15 -25.93 -10.78 -17.45
N VAL A 16 -25.22 -9.69 -17.23
CA VAL A 16 -24.27 -9.17 -18.22
C VAL A 16 -22.91 -9.78 -17.88
N LYS A 17 -22.50 -10.77 -18.67
CA LYS A 17 -21.22 -11.46 -18.50
C LYS A 17 -20.03 -10.52 -18.74
N GLU A 18 -20.19 -9.59 -19.67
CA GLU A 18 -19.16 -8.64 -20.07
C GLU A 18 -19.29 -7.33 -19.29
N HIS A 19 -18.19 -6.91 -18.69
CA HIS A 19 -18.15 -5.74 -17.84
C HIS A 19 -17.93 -4.47 -18.67
N ARG A 20 -18.99 -3.70 -18.90
CA ARG A 20 -18.96 -2.42 -19.65
C ARG A 20 -18.40 -1.23 -18.88
N CYS A 21 -17.73 -1.42 -17.74
CA CYS A 21 -17.19 -0.27 -17.00
C CYS A 21 -15.94 0.33 -17.66
N CYS A 22 -15.43 -0.31 -18.71
CA CYS A 22 -14.22 0.08 -19.43
C CYS A 22 -14.31 -0.17 -20.94
N ASP A 23 -15.49 -0.05 -21.58
CA ASP A 23 -15.58 -0.23 -23.04
C ASP A 23 -15.87 1.10 -23.77
N SER A 24 -14.93 1.41 -24.68
CA SER A 24 -14.95 2.26 -25.87
C SER A 24 -15.44 3.72 -25.83
N GLY A 25 -14.49 4.64 -26.09
CA GLY A 25 -14.76 5.83 -26.91
C GLY A 25 -14.12 7.13 -26.45
N ASN A 26 -13.89 7.30 -25.15
CA ASN A 26 -13.29 8.51 -24.60
C ASN A 26 -11.99 8.15 -23.86
N TYR A 27 -10.87 8.60 -24.42
CA TYR A 27 -9.50 8.55 -23.89
C TYR A 27 -9.29 9.38 -22.61
N ASN A 28 -10.35 9.59 -21.83
CA ASN A 28 -10.25 10.00 -20.44
C ASN A 28 -10.65 8.79 -19.60
N ILE A 29 -9.72 7.83 -19.45
CA ILE A 29 -9.80 6.88 -18.35
C ILE A 29 -9.84 7.75 -17.10
N ASP A 30 -11.05 7.96 -16.55
CA ASP A 30 -11.24 8.81 -15.40
C ASP A 30 -10.22 8.40 -14.35
N PHE A 31 -9.24 9.28 -14.10
CA PHE A 31 -8.14 9.06 -13.17
C PHE A 31 -8.62 8.66 -11.77
N LYS A 32 -9.91 8.89 -11.50
CA LYS A 32 -10.66 8.50 -10.30
C LYS A 32 -10.83 6.99 -10.16
N ARG A 33 -10.97 6.23 -11.26
CA ARG A 33 -11.35 4.79 -11.23
C ARG A 33 -10.20 3.85 -10.89
N VAL A 34 -8.96 4.22 -11.20
CA VAL A 34 -7.80 3.39 -10.84
C VAL A 34 -7.53 3.55 -9.35
N SER A 35 -7.65 2.46 -8.59
CA SER A 35 -7.45 2.47 -7.15
C SER A 35 -5.95 2.47 -6.82
N SER A 36 -5.58 3.12 -5.71
CA SER A 36 -4.22 3.04 -5.18
C SER A 36 -3.82 1.61 -4.80
N TYR A 37 -4.81 0.77 -4.51
CA TYR A 37 -4.62 -0.65 -4.27
C TYR A 37 -4.01 -1.35 -5.49
N VAL A 38 -4.63 -1.21 -6.66
CA VAL A 38 -4.19 -1.88 -7.90
C VAL A 38 -2.79 -1.40 -8.31
N ILE A 39 -2.56 -0.09 -8.23
CA ILE A 39 -1.23 0.47 -8.51
C ILE A 39 -0.21 -0.05 -7.50
N GLY A 40 -0.55 -0.09 -6.21
CA GLY A 40 0.34 -0.63 -5.18
C GLY A 40 0.75 -2.08 -5.45
N GLU A 41 -0.20 -2.94 -5.85
CA GLU A 41 0.10 -4.33 -6.21
C GLU A 41 1.03 -4.41 -7.45
N LEU A 42 0.85 -3.53 -8.44
CA LEU A 42 1.69 -3.49 -9.64
C LEU A 42 3.14 -3.14 -9.30
N PHE A 43 3.35 -2.17 -8.40
CA PHE A 43 4.67 -1.66 -8.05
C PHE A 43 5.32 -2.39 -6.87
N ALA A 44 4.62 -3.31 -6.18
CA ALA A 44 5.11 -4.00 -4.97
C ALA A 44 6.48 -4.67 -5.16
N ARG A 45 6.73 -5.31 -6.31
CA ARG A 45 8.04 -5.94 -6.58
C ARG A 45 9.15 -4.94 -6.84
N LYS A 46 8.81 -3.80 -7.43
CA LYS A 46 9.79 -2.79 -7.80
C LYS A 46 10.23 -1.96 -6.60
N VAL A 47 9.37 -1.76 -5.59
CA VAL A 47 9.68 -0.91 -4.43
C VAL A 47 10.72 -1.52 -3.49
N ILE A 48 10.97 -2.82 -3.60
CA ILE A 48 11.99 -3.55 -2.84
C ILE A 48 13.26 -3.81 -3.65
N ASP A 49 13.36 -3.32 -4.89
CA ASP A 49 14.58 -3.50 -5.69
C ASP A 49 15.72 -2.65 -5.09
N PRO A 50 16.79 -3.27 -4.54
CA PRO A 50 17.91 -2.51 -3.96
C PRO A 50 18.66 -1.67 -4.99
N LYS A 51 18.51 -1.97 -6.29
CA LYS A 51 19.15 -1.21 -7.37
C LYS A 51 18.34 0.03 -7.78
N HIS A 52 17.04 0.06 -7.49
CA HIS A 52 16.14 1.09 -8.00
C HIS A 52 15.20 1.61 -6.91
N ILE A 53 15.47 2.84 -6.46
CA ILE A 53 14.57 3.55 -5.56
C ILE A 53 13.43 4.16 -6.37
N ILE A 54 12.20 3.62 -6.23
CA ILE A 54 11.03 4.22 -6.87
C ILE A 54 10.65 5.53 -6.19
N ARG A 55 10.69 6.60 -6.97
CA ARG A 55 10.15 7.91 -6.61
C ARG A 55 8.70 8.01 -7.10
N PRO A 56 7.85 8.82 -6.45
CA PRO A 56 6.50 9.08 -6.93
C PRO A 56 6.44 9.52 -8.40
N LYS A 57 7.42 10.30 -8.87
CA LYS A 57 7.50 10.74 -10.27
C LYS A 57 7.65 9.58 -11.24
N ASP A 58 8.36 8.52 -10.86
CA ASP A 58 8.57 7.34 -11.70
C ASP A 58 7.26 6.56 -11.86
N ILE A 59 6.47 6.46 -10.79
CA ILE A 59 5.11 5.86 -10.83
C ILE A 59 4.19 6.66 -11.74
N VAL A 60 4.21 8.00 -11.65
CA VAL A 60 3.42 8.86 -12.55
C VAL A 60 3.84 8.67 -14.00
N PHE A 61 5.14 8.68 -14.25
CA PHE A 61 5.70 8.53 -15.59
C PHE A 61 5.33 7.18 -16.19
N GLU A 62 5.58 6.09 -15.48
CA GLU A 62 5.32 4.74 -15.97
C GLU A 62 3.81 4.48 -16.19
N MET A 63 2.95 4.93 -15.28
CA MET A 63 1.49 4.80 -15.45
C MET A 63 0.98 5.61 -16.64
N LYS A 64 1.61 6.75 -16.93
CA LYS A 64 1.30 7.55 -18.11
C LYS A 64 1.82 6.90 -19.39
N ASP A 65 3.05 6.38 -19.36
CA ASP A 65 3.73 5.80 -20.52
C ASP A 65 3.10 4.47 -20.94
N LEU A 66 2.92 3.54 -19.99
CA LEU A 66 2.41 2.20 -20.28
C LEU A 66 0.89 2.14 -20.43
N HIS A 67 0.16 3.04 -19.76
CA HIS A 67 -1.29 2.94 -19.64
C HIS A 67 -2.05 4.21 -20.01
N GLY A 68 -1.37 5.31 -20.35
CA GLY A 68 -2.02 6.59 -20.62
C GLY A 68 -2.67 7.24 -19.38
N ILE A 69 -2.39 6.75 -18.18
CA ILE A 69 -3.04 7.19 -16.93
C ILE A 69 -2.19 8.25 -16.23
N THR A 70 -2.74 9.45 -16.08
CA THR A 70 -2.14 10.51 -15.26
C THR A 70 -2.64 10.40 -13.82
N LEU A 71 -1.76 10.24 -12.85
CA LEU A 71 -2.13 10.10 -11.44
C LEU A 71 -1.95 11.41 -10.67
N SER A 72 -2.84 11.68 -9.72
CA SER A 72 -2.62 12.74 -8.74
C SER A 72 -1.54 12.35 -7.73
N TYR A 73 -0.81 13.34 -7.21
CA TYR A 73 0.27 13.10 -6.26
C TYR A 73 -0.18 12.29 -5.03
N ASN A 74 -1.32 12.65 -4.43
CA ASN A 74 -1.88 11.91 -3.28
C ASN A 74 -2.19 10.45 -3.60
N LYS A 75 -2.68 10.16 -4.81
CA LYS A 75 -2.96 8.79 -5.23
C LYS A 75 -1.67 8.00 -5.40
N VAL A 76 -0.63 8.61 -5.95
CA VAL A 76 0.69 7.99 -6.09
C VAL A 76 1.29 7.68 -4.71
N TYR A 77 1.22 8.63 -3.78
CA TYR A 77 1.73 8.43 -2.43
C TYR A 77 1.06 7.24 -1.74
N ARG A 78 -0.29 7.19 -1.77
CA ARG A 78 -1.06 6.05 -1.26
C ARG A 78 -0.75 4.72 -1.97
N SER A 79 -0.43 4.78 -3.25
CA SER A 79 -0.07 3.58 -4.01
C SER A 79 1.31 3.07 -3.62
N LYS A 80 2.28 3.98 -3.42
CA LYS A 80 3.61 3.64 -2.93
C LYS A 80 3.57 3.06 -1.51
N ASP A 81 2.79 3.67 -0.62
CA ASP A 81 2.57 3.16 0.73
C ASP A 81 1.97 1.74 0.71
N ARG A 82 0.95 1.52 -0.14
CA ARG A 82 0.39 0.18 -0.36
C ARG A 82 1.41 -0.82 -0.91
N ALA A 83 2.24 -0.40 -1.85
CA ALA A 83 3.30 -1.24 -2.42
C ALA A 83 4.31 -1.66 -1.35
N LEU A 84 4.72 -0.73 -0.48
CA LEU A 84 5.61 -1.00 0.64
C LEU A 84 4.97 -1.94 1.65
N HIS A 85 3.73 -1.69 2.06
CA HIS A 85 3.01 -2.59 2.95
C HIS A 85 2.88 -4.00 2.35
N LYS A 86 2.66 -4.10 1.03
CA LYS A 86 2.57 -5.41 0.36
C LYS A 86 3.90 -6.15 0.35
N ALA A 87 5.01 -5.43 0.16
CA ALA A 87 6.31 -6.02 -0.03
C ALA A 87 7.08 -6.26 1.29
N CYS A 88 6.93 -5.36 2.26
CA CYS A 88 7.64 -5.36 3.54
C CYS A 88 6.75 -5.77 4.73
N GLY A 89 5.44 -5.86 4.55
CA GLY A 89 4.49 -6.07 5.65
C GLY A 89 4.13 -4.77 6.38
N ASP A 90 3.38 -4.90 7.47
CA ASP A 90 2.99 -3.77 8.31
C ASP A 90 4.19 -3.30 9.15
N PRO A 91 4.61 -2.02 9.04
CA PRO A 91 5.65 -1.45 9.89
C PRO A 91 5.33 -1.58 11.39
N SER A 92 4.05 -1.52 11.76
CA SER A 92 3.59 -1.65 13.14
C SER A 92 3.88 -3.03 13.72
N GLU A 93 3.76 -4.06 12.89
CA GLU A 93 4.06 -5.45 13.28
C GLU A 93 5.58 -5.64 13.42
N SER A 94 6.35 -5.09 12.49
CA SER A 94 7.82 -5.10 12.55
C SER A 94 8.33 -4.38 13.80
N PHE A 95 7.72 -3.26 14.19
CA PHE A 95 8.12 -2.52 15.38
C PHE A 95 7.84 -3.28 16.68
N LYS A 96 6.72 -4.01 16.77
CA LYS A 96 6.43 -4.89 17.92
C LYS A 96 7.50 -5.97 18.09
N MET A 97 8.09 -6.46 17.00
CA MET A 97 9.17 -7.44 17.07
C MET A 97 10.48 -6.87 17.62
N LEU A 98 10.72 -5.56 17.53
CA LEU A 98 11.96 -4.96 18.05
C LEU A 98 12.12 -5.15 19.56
N SER A 99 11.03 -5.02 20.33
CA SER A 99 11.07 -5.24 21.78
C SER A 99 11.52 -6.66 22.14
N ILE A 100 11.04 -7.65 21.39
CA ILE A 100 11.41 -9.06 21.57
C ILE A 100 12.87 -9.28 21.14
N PHE A 101 13.26 -8.71 20.01
CA PHE A 101 14.63 -8.80 19.50
C PHE A 101 15.65 -8.23 20.51
N PHE A 102 15.39 -7.04 21.03
CA PHE A 102 16.28 -6.39 22.00
C PHE A 102 16.35 -7.16 23.32
N TYR A 103 15.22 -7.68 23.80
CA TYR A 103 15.22 -8.57 24.96
C TYR A 103 16.17 -9.78 24.75
N MET A 104 16.07 -10.48 23.62
CA MET A 104 16.97 -11.61 23.33
C MET A 104 18.44 -11.19 23.18
N LEU A 105 18.68 -9.99 22.66
CA LEU A 105 20.02 -9.43 22.46
C LEU A 105 20.72 -9.15 23.80
N GLU A 106 19.99 -8.64 24.80
CA GLU A 106 20.49 -8.45 26.17
C GLU A 106 20.76 -9.79 26.86
N GLN A 107 19.89 -10.79 26.68
CA GLN A 107 20.11 -12.13 27.24
C GLN A 107 21.35 -12.81 26.65
N SER A 108 21.58 -12.64 25.34
CA SER A 108 22.72 -13.25 24.65
C SER A 108 24.04 -12.52 24.93
N ASN A 109 23.97 -11.23 25.24
CA ASN A 109 25.13 -10.38 25.52
C ASN A 109 24.89 -9.56 26.79
N PRO A 110 25.25 -10.08 27.98
CA PRO A 110 24.97 -9.44 29.27
C PRO A 110 25.59 -8.05 29.49
N ARG A 111 26.46 -7.59 28.58
CA ARG A 111 27.06 -6.25 28.57
C ARG A 111 26.29 -5.24 27.71
N THR A 112 25.28 -5.68 26.97
CA THR A 112 24.46 -4.81 26.14
C THR A 112 23.22 -4.40 26.92
N THR A 113 22.89 -3.11 26.88
CA THR A 113 21.64 -2.57 27.42
C THR A 113 20.97 -1.74 26.34
N THR A 114 19.68 -1.93 26.17
CA THR A 114 18.87 -1.29 25.15
C THR A 114 17.73 -0.52 25.79
N LYS A 115 17.36 0.62 25.20
CA LYS A 115 16.22 1.44 25.64
C LYS A 115 15.39 1.79 24.42
N ILE A 116 14.13 1.40 24.44
CA ILE A 116 13.15 1.77 23.40
C ILE A 116 12.30 2.89 23.98
N GLU A 117 12.31 4.04 23.32
CA GLU A 117 11.41 5.14 23.64
C GLU A 117 10.24 5.08 22.66
N THR A 118 9.03 5.02 23.19
CA THR A 118 7.79 5.02 22.40
C THR A 118 7.06 6.32 22.68
N ASP A 119 6.73 7.07 21.63
CA ASP A 119 5.85 8.22 21.76
C ASP A 119 4.43 7.74 22.09
N SER A 120 3.86 8.26 23.18
CA SER A 120 2.54 7.88 23.69
C SER A 120 1.39 8.35 22.80
N GLN A 121 1.64 9.25 21.84
CA GLN A 121 0.61 9.75 20.92
C GLN A 121 0.44 8.92 19.64
N THR A 122 1.52 8.35 19.08
CA THR A 122 1.49 7.63 17.79
C THR A 122 1.83 6.15 17.91
N GLY A 123 2.43 5.70 19.02
CA GLY A 123 2.81 4.31 19.24
C GLY A 123 3.92 3.79 18.33
N LEU A 124 4.42 4.61 17.40
CA LEU A 124 5.49 4.32 16.45
C LEU A 124 6.25 5.61 16.16
N LEU A 125 7.57 5.64 16.36
CA LEU A 125 8.42 6.72 15.85
C LEU A 125 8.68 6.48 14.36
N MET A 126 7.72 6.80 13.48
CA MET A 126 8.02 6.85 12.05
C MET A 126 7.13 7.80 11.24
N ASP A 127 6.92 9.00 11.75
CA ASP A 127 6.29 10.10 11.03
C ASP A 127 7.07 11.41 11.21
N SER A 128 8.41 11.35 11.14
CA SER A 128 9.23 12.51 10.79
C SER A 128 10.66 12.15 10.37
N TRP A 129 10.89 11.98 9.06
CA TRP A 129 12.20 12.19 8.44
C TRP A 129 12.13 13.27 7.35
N HIS A 130 11.24 14.24 7.54
CA HIS A 130 11.19 15.46 6.74
C HIS A 130 11.21 16.64 7.70
N LEU A 131 12.42 17.09 8.04
CA LEU A 131 12.85 18.48 8.28
C LEU A 131 14.16 18.45 9.08
N GLY A 132 15.29 18.64 8.39
CA GLY A 132 16.60 18.69 9.04
C GLY A 132 17.80 18.65 8.09
N LEU A 133 17.75 19.38 6.97
CA LEU A 133 18.93 19.82 6.24
C LEU A 133 18.70 21.27 5.80
N MET A 134 19.04 22.19 6.70
CA MET A 134 19.70 23.49 6.45
C MET A 134 20.17 24.03 7.80
#